data_AF-A0A1H9VYU8-F1
#
_entry.id   AF-A0A1H9VYU8-F1
#
_cell.length_a   1.000
_cell.length_b   1.000
_cell.length_c   1.000
_cell.angle_alpha   90.00
_cell.angle_beta   90.00
_cell.angle_gamma   90.00
#
_symmetry.space_group_name_H-M   'P 1'
#
loop_
_entity.id
_entity.type
_entity.pdbx_description
1 polymer ?
#
loop_
_entity_poly.entity_id
_entity_poly.type
_entity_poly.pdbx_seq_one_letter_code
_entity_poly.pdbx_strand_id
1 'polypeptide(L)'
;MTVYADRGYDHNKYRRRLRARGIKPQIARRGESHGSGLGTVRWVVERTIAWYHGMKRLRIRWERRDDIHEAFLGLATCTICYRHVQRFC
;
A
#
# COMPACT_ATOMS: atom_id res chain seq x y z
N MET A 1 2.31 -1.51 -18.87
CA MET A 1 2.20 -1.19 -17.42
C MET A 1 0.85 -1.66 -16.90
N THR A 2 0.77 -2.21 -15.68
CA THR A 2 -0.47 -2.72 -15.08
C THR A 2 -0.78 -1.98 -13.78
N VAL A 3 -2.03 -1.61 -13.57
CA VAL A 3 -2.50 -1.01 -12.31
C VAL A 3 -3.45 -1.97 -11.62
N TYR A 4 -3.15 -2.29 -10.37
CA TYR A 4 -4.03 -3.03 -9.48
C TYR A 4 -4.85 -2.05 -8.65
N ALA A 5 -6.16 -2.23 -8.56
CA ALA A 5 -6.99 -1.44 -7.68
C ALA A 5 -8.12 -2.27 -7.06
N ASP A 6 -8.65 -1.74 -5.98
CA ASP A 6 -9.74 -2.35 -5.23
C ASP A 6 -11.03 -2.48 -6.07
N ARG A 7 -11.90 -3.42 -5.70
CA ARG A 7 -13.24 -3.61 -6.29
C ARG A 7 -14.10 -2.34 -6.18
N GLY A 8 -13.82 -1.49 -5.19
CA GLY A 8 -14.41 -0.14 -5.09
C GLY A 8 -14.24 0.70 -6.37
N TYR A 9 -13.17 0.47 -7.13
CA TYR A 9 -12.86 1.16 -8.39
C TYR A 9 -13.45 0.50 -9.65
N ASP A 10 -14.38 -0.46 -9.51
CA ASP A 10 -15.02 -1.09 -10.67
C ASP A 10 -16.00 -0.16 -11.39
N HIS A 11 -15.46 0.74 -12.20
CA HIS A 11 -16.22 1.59 -13.10
C HIS A 11 -15.56 1.64 -14.48
N ASN A 12 -16.37 1.49 -15.53
CA ASN A 12 -15.89 1.49 -16.92
C ASN A 12 -15.15 2.80 -17.27
N LYS A 13 -15.51 3.93 -16.65
CA LYS A 13 -14.81 5.21 -16.81
C LYS A 13 -13.32 5.13 -16.46
N TYR A 14 -12.96 4.40 -15.39
CA TYR A 14 -11.56 4.24 -14.97
C TYR A 14 -10.82 3.27 -15.89
N ARG A 15 -11.45 2.16 -16.27
CA ARG A 15 -10.87 1.18 -17.21
C ARG A 15 -10.57 1.82 -18.57
N ARG A 16 -11.49 2.63 -19.12
CA ARG A 16 -11.29 3.35 -20.38
C ARG A 16 -10.12 4.32 -20.30
N ARG A 17 -10.05 5.16 -19.26
CA ARG A 17 -8.93 6.10 -19.06
C ARG A 17 -7.58 5.41 -18.94
N LEU A 18 -7.51 4.27 -18.22
CA LEU A 18 -6.29 3.49 -18.09
C LEU A 18 -5.87 2.88 -19.43
N ARG A 19 -6.80 2.25 -20.16
CA ARG A 19 -6.52 1.68 -21.48
C ARG A 19 -6.09 2.72 -22.51
N ALA A 20 -6.70 3.91 -22.51
CA ALA A 20 -6.30 5.03 -23.37
C ALA A 20 -4.85 5.48 -23.15
N ARG A 21 -4.28 5.20 -21.97
CA ARG A 21 -2.87 5.46 -21.61
C ARG A 21 -1.98 4.23 -21.79
N GLY A 22 -2.47 3.15 -22.40
CA GLY A 22 -1.74 1.88 -22.52
C GLY A 22 -1.55 1.11 -21.20
N ILE A 23 -2.34 1.45 -20.17
CA ILE A 23 -2.26 0.82 -18.85
C ILE A 23 -3.33 -0.27 -18.72
N LYS A 24 -2.92 -1.48 -18.36
CA LYS A 24 -3.83 -2.61 -18.10
C LYS A 24 -4.50 -2.45 -16.73
N PRO A 25 -5.85 -2.33 -16.65
CA PRO A 25 -6.54 -2.25 -15.36
C PRO A 25 -6.83 -3.65 -14.80
N GLN A 26 -6.16 -4.01 -13.71
CA GLN A 26 -6.47 -5.19 -12.88
C GLN A 26 -7.36 -4.77 -11.71
N ILE A 27 -8.66 -4.71 -11.99
CA ILE A 27 -9.69 -4.30 -11.03
C ILE A 27 -10.74 -5.41 -11.01
N ALA A 28 -11.01 -5.99 -9.84
CA ALA A 28 -12.05 -7.01 -9.69
C ALA A 28 -13.42 -6.42 -10.03
N ARG A 29 -14.28 -7.19 -10.71
CA ARG A 29 -15.66 -6.76 -10.93
C ARG A 29 -16.45 -6.85 -9.63
N ARG A 30 -17.42 -5.95 -9.46
CA ARG A 30 -18.41 -6.04 -8.37
C ARG A 30 -19.34 -7.23 -8.61
N GLY A 31 -19.66 -7.98 -7.55
CA GLY A 31 -20.50 -9.18 -7.64
C GLY A 31 -19.77 -10.46 -8.08
N GLU A 32 -18.54 -10.36 -8.60
CA GLU A 32 -17.73 -11.53 -8.95
C GLU A 32 -16.86 -12.00 -7.77
N SER A 33 -16.46 -13.27 -7.82
CA SER A 33 -15.54 -13.89 -6.86
C SER A 33 -14.20 -13.15 -6.81
N HIS A 34 -13.44 -13.38 -5.74
CA HIS A 34 -12.12 -12.77 -5.58
C HIS A 34 -11.15 -13.37 -6.62
N GLY A 35 -10.57 -12.53 -7.47
CA GLY A 35 -9.71 -13.03 -8.56
C GLY A 35 -8.76 -12.03 -9.20
N SER A 36 -8.73 -10.77 -8.75
CA SER A 36 -7.81 -9.77 -9.33
C SER A 36 -6.34 -9.97 -8.95
N GLY A 37 -6.03 -10.89 -8.04
CA GLY A 37 -4.69 -11.07 -7.47
C GLY A 37 -4.23 -9.89 -6.61
N LEU A 38 -5.12 -8.93 -6.32
CA LEU A 38 -4.79 -7.69 -5.62
C LEU A 38 -4.17 -7.97 -4.24
N GLY A 39 -4.69 -8.93 -3.48
CA GLY A 39 -4.17 -9.28 -2.15
C GLY A 39 -2.69 -9.70 -2.19
N THR A 40 -2.30 -10.53 -3.16
CA THR A 40 -0.91 -10.99 -3.32
C THR A 40 0.03 -9.83 -3.63
N VAL A 41 -0.38 -8.91 -4.50
CA VAL A 41 0.45 -7.75 -4.88
C VAL A 41 0.48 -6.71 -3.75
N ARG A 42 -0.64 -6.50 -3.05
CA ARG A 42 -0.80 -5.49 -2.00
C ARG A 42 -0.22 -5.93 -0.66
N TRP A 43 -0.03 -7.23 -0.43
CA TRP A 43 0.47 -7.78 0.84
C TRP A 43 1.80 -7.16 1.29
N VAL A 44 2.73 -6.90 0.36
CA VAL A 44 4.02 -6.27 0.70
C VAL A 44 3.80 -4.90 1.35
N VAL A 45 2.88 -4.10 0.79
CA VAL A 45 2.53 -2.77 1.28
C VAL A 45 1.78 -2.88 2.62
N GLU A 46 0.79 -3.75 2.71
CA GLU A 46 0.00 -3.95 3.94
C GLU A 46 0.88 -4.41 5.10
N ARG A 47 1.82 -5.33 4.85
CA ARG A 47 2.80 -5.81 5.84
C ARG A 47 3.68 -4.66 6.33
N THR A 48 4.20 -3.84 5.43
CA THR A 48 5.04 -2.69 5.82
C THR A 48 4.24 -1.67 6.64
N ILE A 49 3.00 -1.38 6.25
CA ILE A 49 2.10 -0.52 7.03
C ILE A 49 1.84 -1.11 8.43
N ALA A 50 1.63 -2.44 8.52
CA ALA A 50 1.44 -3.11 9.80
C ALA A 50 2.65 -2.96 10.73
N TRP A 51 3.89 -3.00 10.20
CA TRP A 51 5.10 -2.74 10.98
C TRP A 51 5.14 -1.31 11.52
N TYR A 52 4.79 -0.32 10.71
CA TYR A 52 4.69 1.07 11.17
C TYR A 52 3.61 1.25 12.24
N HIS A 53 2.44 0.62 12.07
CA HIS A 53 1.37 0.69 13.06
C HIS A 53 1.71 0.01 14.39
N GLY A 54 2.70 -0.89 14.42
CA GLY A 54 3.28 -1.39 15.68
C GLY A 54 3.93 -0.28 16.52
N MET A 55 4.34 0.82 15.89
CA MET A 55 4.87 2.01 16.55
C MET A 55 3.74 3.01 16.78
N LYS A 56 3.28 3.13 18.03
CA LYS A 56 2.04 3.83 18.42
C LYS A 56 1.85 5.23 17.78
N ARG A 57 2.92 6.01 17.61
CA ARG A 57 2.89 7.36 17.00
C ARG A 57 2.57 7.37 15.49
N LEU A 58 2.80 6.26 14.80
CA LEU A 58 2.51 6.09 13.38
C LEU A 58 1.19 5.37 13.12
N ARG A 59 0.59 4.73 14.13
CA ARG A 59 -0.73 4.08 13.99
C ARG A 59 -1.86 5.10 13.81
N ILE A 60 -1.82 6.18 14.58
CA ILE A 60 -2.74 7.29 14.48
C ILE A 60 -1.89 8.54 14.34
N ARG A 61 -2.17 9.33 13.30
CA ARG A 61 -1.45 10.59 13.07
C ARG A 61 -1.92 11.63 14.08
N TRP A 62 -1.18 11.76 15.18
CA TRP A 62 -1.36 12.83 16.17
C TRP A 62 -0.58 14.09 15.82
N GLU A 63 0.49 13.95 15.04
CA GLU A 63 1.36 15.06 14.68
C GLU A 63 0.63 16.02 13.74
N ARG A 64 0.46 17.26 14.18
CA ARG A 64 -0.16 18.33 13.39
C ARG A 64 0.70 18.74 12.20
N ARG A 65 2.03 18.70 12.35
CA ARG A 65 2.98 19.00 11.27
C ARG A 65 3.37 17.73 10.53
N ASP A 66 3.55 17.85 9.23
CA ASP A 66 3.98 16.79 8.33
C ASP A 66 5.45 16.43 8.53
N ASP A 67 6.33 17.42 8.70
CA ASP A 67 7.77 17.20 8.92
C ASP A 67 8.07 16.36 10.17
N ILE A 68 7.35 16.57 11.27
CA ILE A 68 7.45 15.75 12.48
C ILE A 68 6.99 14.31 12.21
N HIS A 69 5.90 14.14 11.47
CA HIS A 69 5.41 12.81 11.11
C HIS A 69 6.40 12.07 10.20
N GLU A 70 6.97 12.78 9.24
CA GLU A 70 8.00 12.26 8.34
C GLU A 70 9.27 11.85 9.10
N ALA A 71 9.71 12.63 10.09
CA ALA A 71 10.83 12.26 10.94
C ALA A 71 10.57 10.95 11.71
N PHE A 72 9.37 10.75 12.26
CA PHE A 72 9.00 9.47 12.89
C PHE A 72 8.97 8.32 11.90
N LEU A 73 8.45 8.56 10.70
CA LEU A 73 8.44 7.55 9.63
C LEU A 73 9.87 7.14 9.25
N GLY A 74 10.78 8.10 9.13
CA GLY A 74 12.21 7.84 8.88
C GLY A 74 12.85 7.00 9.99
N LEU A 75 12.67 7.41 11.26
CA LEU A 75 13.20 6.67 12.41
C LEU A 75 12.65 5.23 12.49
N ALA A 76 11.36 5.07 12.24
CA ALA A 76 10.71 3.76 12.19
C ALA A 76 11.29 2.88 11.09
N THR A 77 11.51 3.45 9.90
CA THR A 77 12.11 2.76 8.76
C THR A 77 13.51 2.26 9.11
N CYS A 78 14.37 3.13 9.65
CA CYS A 78 15.72 2.76 10.09
C CYS A 78 15.69 1.61 11.13
N THR A 79 14.77 1.67 12.09
CA THR A 79 14.61 0.63 13.13
C THR A 79 14.18 -0.72 12.53
N ILE A 80 13.23 -0.72 11.59
CA ILE A 80 12.76 -1.92 10.89
C ILE A 80 13.89 -2.51 10.05
N CYS A 81 14.59 -1.69 9.26
CA CYS A 81 15.72 -2.10 8.44
C CYS A 81 16.84 -2.70 9.29
N TYR A 82 17.22 -2.05 10.39
CA TYR A 82 18.23 -2.56 11.32
C TYR A 82 17.86 -3.94 11.86
N ARG A 83 16.62 -4.14 12.33
CA ARG A 83 16.14 -5.44 12.82
C ARG A 83 16.15 -6.53 11.75
N HIS A 84 15.86 -6.16 10.50
CA HIS A 84 15.97 -7.10 9.39
C HIS A 84 17.41 -7.51 9.12
N VAL A 85 18.34 -6.55 9.04
CA VAL A 85 19.77 -6.83 8.85
C VAL A 85 20.30 -7.72 9.97
N GLN A 86 20.01 -7.40 11.23
CA GLN A 86 20.41 -8.20 12.39
C GLN A 86 19.84 -9.63 12.40
N ARG A 87 18.77 -9.90 11.66
CA ARG A 87 18.21 -11.26 11.52
C ARG A 87 18.90 -12.06 10.42
N PHE A 88 19.55 -11.39 9.46
CA PHE A 88 20.26 -12.02 8.35
C PHE A 88 21.74 -12.30 8.66
N CYS A 89 22.32 -11.55 9.60
CA CYS A 89 23.64 -11.81 10.17
C CYS A 89 23.53 -12.77 11.37
#